data_AF-A0AAN5CM20-F1
#
_entry.id   AF-A0AAN5CM20-F1
#
_cell.length_a   1.000
_cell.length_b   1.000
_cell.length_c   1.000
_cell.angle_alpha   90.00
_cell.angle_beta   90.00
_cell.angle_gamma   90.00
#
_symmetry.space_group_name_H-M   'P 1'
#
loop_
_entity.id
_entity.type
_entity.pdbx_description
1 polymer ?
#
loop_
_entity_poly.entity_id
_entity_poly.type
_entity_poly.pdbx_seq_one_letter_code
_entity_poly.pdbx_strand_id
1 'polypeptide(L)'
;YGVDELFMQSLMATKVLAIPGTHPSRCLYENDSAAPTNTMFISRLTHWTWWASYGCRSGMWRNEVCIFGLEDVNHLAGVHQIMANKMLPEMDYAAISCIAEIIFNRTHRGLEDHPLDMNIYENLPAVRLRSAVREDPNNFDSFECHKFPKRK
;
A
#
# COMPACT_ATOMS: atom_id res chain seq x y z
N TYR A 1 -0.39 -5.10 -23.40
CA TYR A 1 0.51 -5.83 -22.47
C TYR A 1 0.49 -5.08 -21.14
N GLY A 2 0.49 -5.76 -19.99
CA GLY A 2 0.42 -5.11 -18.66
C GLY A 2 -0.88 -4.34 -18.40
N VAL A 3 -2.02 -4.84 -18.89
CA VAL A 3 -3.32 -4.13 -18.77
C VAL A 3 -3.70 -3.94 -17.30
N ASP A 4 -3.39 -4.90 -16.45
CA ASP A 4 -3.62 -4.88 -15.01
C ASP A 4 -2.82 -3.79 -14.27
N GLU A 5 -1.69 -3.33 -14.82
CA GLU A 5 -0.88 -2.26 -14.25
C GLU A 5 -1.39 -0.86 -14.62
N LEU A 6 -2.15 -0.74 -15.72
CA LEU A 6 -2.62 0.54 -16.25
C LEU A 6 -4.13 0.75 -16.07
N PHE A 7 -4.93 -0.31 -16.21
CA PHE A 7 -6.38 -0.21 -16.34
C PHE A 7 -7.02 0.34 -15.07
N MET A 8 -6.71 -0.22 -13.90
CA MET A 8 -7.33 0.23 -12.64
C MET A 8 -6.93 1.66 -12.29
N GLN A 9 -5.67 2.04 -12.51
CA GLN A 9 -5.21 3.40 -12.28
C GLN A 9 -5.91 4.39 -13.22
N SER A 10 -6.00 4.04 -14.51
CA SER A 10 -6.68 4.86 -15.53
C SER A 10 -8.18 5.00 -15.24
N LEU A 11 -8.83 3.90 -14.88
CA LEU A 11 -10.26 3.87 -14.52
C LEU A 11 -10.55 4.79 -13.33
N MET A 12 -9.72 4.70 -12.28
CA MET A 12 -9.88 5.49 -11.05
C MET A 12 -9.44 6.96 -11.20
N ALA A 13 -8.69 7.31 -12.24
CA ALA A 13 -8.28 8.68 -12.55
C ALA A 13 -9.23 9.40 -13.53
N THR A 14 -10.21 8.69 -14.11
CA THR A 14 -11.08 9.25 -15.14
C THR A 14 -12.30 9.95 -14.54
N LYS A 15 -12.28 11.30 -14.50
CA LYS A 15 -13.35 12.14 -13.96
C LYS A 15 -14.73 11.88 -14.58
N VAL A 16 -14.79 11.69 -15.91
CA VAL A 16 -16.05 11.53 -16.66
C VAL A 16 -16.86 10.32 -16.18
N LEU A 17 -16.19 9.28 -15.67
CA LEU A 17 -16.87 8.08 -15.19
C LEU A 17 -17.52 8.27 -13.81
N ALA A 18 -17.20 9.34 -13.09
CA ALA A 18 -17.74 9.67 -11.78
C ALA A 18 -17.75 8.49 -10.79
N ILE A 19 -16.76 7.60 -10.88
CA ILE A 19 -16.67 6.41 -10.03
C ILE A 19 -16.42 6.86 -8.57
N PRO A 20 -17.17 6.36 -7.58
CA PRO A 20 -16.93 6.67 -6.18
C PRO A 20 -15.51 6.25 -5.76
N GLY A 21 -14.77 7.16 -5.13
CA GLY A 21 -13.38 6.91 -4.71
C GLY A 21 -12.34 7.13 -5.82
N THR A 22 -12.73 7.73 -6.94
CA THR A 22 -11.80 8.27 -7.96
C THR A 22 -10.85 9.31 -7.36
N HIS A 23 -9.82 9.66 -8.11
CA HIS A 23 -8.94 10.79 -7.80
C HIS A 23 -8.70 11.64 -9.05
N PRO A 24 -8.41 12.95 -8.92
CA PRO A 24 -8.00 13.76 -10.05
C PRO A 24 -6.75 13.17 -10.71
N SER A 25 -6.74 13.07 -12.04
CA SER A 25 -5.58 12.56 -12.79
C SER A 25 -4.30 13.35 -12.50
N ARG A 26 -4.41 14.63 -12.19
CA ARG A 26 -3.27 15.47 -11.76
C ARG A 26 -2.58 14.93 -10.49
N CYS A 27 -3.28 14.23 -9.61
CA CYS A 27 -2.68 13.61 -8.42
C CYS A 27 -1.71 12.46 -8.76
N LEU A 28 -1.72 11.93 -9.98
CA LEU A 28 -0.73 10.96 -10.44
C LEU A 28 0.62 11.61 -10.80
N TYR A 29 0.61 12.89 -11.16
CA TYR A 29 1.75 13.60 -11.76
C TYR A 29 2.27 14.77 -10.91
N GLU A 30 1.46 15.31 -10.00
CA GLU A 30 1.90 16.38 -9.08
C GLU A 30 3.04 15.89 -8.17
N ASN A 31 4.12 16.67 -8.06
CA ASN A 31 5.30 16.43 -7.21
C ASN A 31 5.94 15.03 -7.32
N ASP A 32 6.20 14.56 -8.54
CA ASP A 32 6.90 13.28 -8.80
C ASP A 32 6.20 12.04 -8.22
N SER A 33 4.86 12.07 -8.15
CA SER A 33 4.02 11.04 -7.51
C SER A 33 3.91 9.70 -8.24
N ALA A 34 4.68 9.45 -9.31
CA ALA A 34 4.62 8.18 -10.04
C ALA A 34 5.22 6.99 -9.25
N ALA A 35 6.04 7.26 -8.21
CA ALA A 35 6.60 6.37 -7.17
C ALA A 35 7.90 7.04 -6.66
N PRO A 36 8.39 6.96 -5.40
CA PRO A 36 7.97 6.20 -4.21
C PRO A 36 8.26 6.94 -2.87
N THR A 37 7.72 8.13 -2.58
CA THR A 37 8.00 8.79 -1.27
C THR A 37 6.80 9.39 -0.54
N ASN A 38 5.70 9.75 -1.21
CA ASN A 38 4.63 10.52 -0.58
C ASN A 38 3.20 10.06 -0.86
N THR A 39 2.98 8.92 -1.50
CA THR A 39 1.67 8.24 -1.51
C THR A 39 1.85 6.89 -0.83
N MET A 40 1.51 6.82 0.46
CA MET A 40 1.50 5.54 1.17
C MET A 40 0.46 4.63 0.52
N PHE A 41 0.90 3.59 -0.18
CA PHE A 41 -0.01 2.56 -0.67
C PHE A 41 -0.32 1.61 0.46
N ILE A 42 -1.60 1.36 0.71
CA ILE A 42 -2.03 0.40 1.73
C ILE A 42 -2.31 -0.99 1.17
N SER A 43 -2.51 -1.13 -0.15
CA SER A 43 -3.04 -2.36 -0.73
C SER A 43 -2.08 -3.53 -0.65
N ARG A 44 -0.81 -3.33 -1.04
CA ARG A 44 0.17 -4.42 -1.14
C ARG A 44 1.60 -3.94 -0.93
N LEU A 45 2.32 -4.62 -0.04
CA LEU A 45 3.77 -4.55 0.05
C LEU A 45 4.38 -5.46 -1.02
N THR A 46 5.27 -4.92 -1.84
CA THR A 46 6.07 -5.72 -2.80
C THR A 46 7.47 -5.14 -2.84
N HIS A 47 8.44 -6.03 -2.70
CA HIS A 47 9.84 -5.69 -2.49
C HIS A 47 10.65 -6.05 -3.72
N TRP A 48 11.22 -5.05 -4.38
CA TRP A 48 11.97 -5.22 -5.61
C TRP A 48 13.47 -5.21 -5.35
N THR A 49 14.27 -5.91 -6.16
CA THR A 49 15.74 -5.98 -5.99
C THR A 49 16.42 -4.61 -5.98
N TRP A 50 15.86 -3.63 -6.67
CA TRP A 50 16.42 -2.28 -6.83
C TRP A 50 15.99 -1.29 -5.74
N TRP A 51 15.20 -1.71 -4.75
CA TRP A 51 14.80 -0.83 -3.64
C TRP A 51 15.80 -0.96 -2.45
N ALA A 52 16.19 0.14 -1.80
CA ALA A 52 17.28 0.12 -0.80
C ALA A 52 16.81 0.17 0.66
N SER A 53 15.54 0.52 0.91
CA SER A 53 15.08 0.93 2.26
C SER A 53 14.88 -0.21 3.24
N TYR A 54 14.58 -1.41 2.76
CA TYR A 54 14.46 -2.63 3.55
C TYR A 54 15.00 -3.73 2.65
N GLY A 55 16.03 -4.48 3.03
CA GLY A 55 16.58 -5.58 2.21
C GLY A 55 15.75 -6.87 2.34
N CYS A 56 15.80 -7.76 1.34
CA CYS A 56 15.10 -9.04 1.38
C CYS A 56 15.86 -9.97 2.34
N ARG A 57 15.42 -10.09 3.59
CA ARG A 57 16.22 -10.78 4.64
C ARG A 57 16.27 -12.27 4.43
N SER A 58 15.24 -12.85 3.83
CA SER A 58 15.29 -14.24 3.37
C SER A 58 16.39 -14.50 2.34
N GLY A 59 16.86 -13.46 1.63
CA GLY A 59 17.79 -13.58 0.50
C GLY A 59 17.18 -14.25 -0.74
N MET A 60 15.88 -14.54 -0.74
CA MET A 60 15.22 -15.30 -1.79
C MET A 60 14.54 -14.37 -2.81
N TRP A 61 14.85 -14.55 -4.08
CA TRP A 61 14.36 -13.69 -5.16
C TRP A 61 13.78 -14.52 -6.31
N ARG A 62 12.70 -14.02 -6.92
CA ARG A 62 12.17 -14.58 -8.17
C ARG A 62 11.58 -13.46 -9.00
N ASN A 63 11.92 -13.35 -10.28
CA ASN A 63 11.45 -12.25 -11.14
C ASN A 63 11.65 -10.86 -10.47
N GLU A 64 12.82 -10.64 -9.86
CA GLU A 64 13.19 -9.40 -9.16
C GLU A 64 12.33 -9.02 -7.94
N VAL A 65 11.41 -9.88 -7.52
CA VAL A 65 10.57 -9.70 -6.32
C VAL A 65 11.04 -10.63 -5.21
N CYS A 66 11.21 -10.07 -4.00
CA CYS A 66 11.58 -10.81 -2.79
C CYS A 66 10.50 -11.85 -2.43
N ILE A 67 10.95 -13.05 -2.09
CA ILE A 67 10.12 -14.08 -1.45
C ILE A 67 10.36 -13.93 0.04
N PHE A 68 9.39 -13.40 0.77
CA PHE A 68 9.49 -13.25 2.20
C PHE A 68 9.60 -14.60 2.91
N GLY A 69 10.55 -14.69 3.84
CA GLY A 69 10.78 -15.85 4.69
C GLY A 69 10.64 -15.50 6.17
N LEU A 70 11.05 -16.43 7.04
CA LEU A 70 10.94 -16.30 8.49
C LEU A 70 11.68 -15.05 9.01
N GLU A 71 12.83 -14.74 8.40
CA GLU A 71 13.66 -13.57 8.72
C GLU A 71 12.97 -12.22 8.43
N ASP A 72 11.94 -12.22 7.59
CA ASP A 72 11.17 -11.02 7.23
C ASP A 72 9.95 -10.82 8.13
N VAL A 73 9.54 -11.83 8.92
CA VAL A 73 8.28 -11.83 9.70
C VAL A 73 8.17 -10.62 10.63
N ASN A 74 9.24 -10.28 11.35
CA ASN A 74 9.23 -9.14 12.27
C ASN A 74 8.95 -7.81 11.55
N HIS A 75 9.44 -7.64 10.33
CA HIS A 75 9.12 -6.44 9.55
C HIS A 75 7.70 -6.48 9.01
N LEU A 76 7.31 -7.62 8.43
CA LEU A 76 5.97 -7.82 7.88
C LEU A 76 4.88 -7.61 8.91
N ALA A 77 5.14 -7.94 10.18
CA ALA A 77 4.20 -7.72 11.27
C ALA A 77 3.85 -6.23 11.48
N GLY A 78 4.77 -5.31 11.16
CA GLY A 78 4.64 -3.88 11.45
C GLY A 78 4.45 -2.98 10.23
N VAL A 79 4.28 -3.53 9.03
CA VAL A 79 4.00 -2.72 7.85
C VAL A 79 2.54 -2.25 7.82
N HIS A 80 2.26 -1.10 7.20
CA HIS A 80 0.90 -0.56 7.11
C HIS A 80 0.08 -1.13 5.95
N GLN A 81 0.70 -1.93 5.08
CA GLN A 81 0.00 -2.59 3.99
C GLN A 81 -0.86 -3.76 4.50
N ILE A 82 -2.05 -3.93 3.91
CA ILE A 82 -2.99 -4.99 4.28
C ILE A 82 -2.63 -6.34 3.68
N MET A 83 -1.78 -6.37 2.65
CA MET A 83 -1.28 -7.59 2.01
C MET A 83 0.22 -7.45 1.73
N ALA A 84 0.92 -8.58 1.69
CA ALA A 84 2.32 -8.66 1.29
C ALA A 84 2.50 -9.66 0.13
N ASN A 85 3.41 -9.35 -0.79
CA ASN A 85 3.79 -10.22 -1.89
C ASN A 85 5.33 -10.30 -2.03
N LYS A 86 5.94 -11.48 -2.10
CA LYS A 86 5.35 -12.84 -2.15
C LYS A 86 5.85 -13.76 -1.03
N MET A 87 5.07 -14.78 -0.73
CA MET A 87 5.45 -15.91 0.12
C MET A 87 5.17 -17.19 -0.66
N LEU A 88 6.03 -18.20 -0.54
CA LEU A 88 5.89 -19.47 -1.24
C LEU A 88 6.07 -20.62 -0.24
N PRO A 89 5.08 -21.52 -0.08
CA PRO A 89 5.17 -22.66 0.84
C PRO A 89 6.40 -23.55 0.60
N GLU A 90 6.78 -23.73 -0.67
CA GLU A 90 7.95 -24.53 -1.09
C GLU A 90 9.28 -23.92 -0.64
N MET A 91 9.30 -22.62 -0.38
CA MET A 91 10.51 -21.89 0.01
C MET A 91 10.60 -21.74 1.53
N ASP A 92 9.52 -21.31 2.17
CA ASP A 92 9.45 -21.15 3.62
C ASP A 92 7.99 -21.16 4.11
N TYR A 93 7.52 -22.36 4.48
CA TYR A 93 6.19 -22.52 5.07
C TYR A 93 6.11 -21.97 6.50
N ALA A 94 7.23 -21.95 7.24
CA ALA A 94 7.26 -21.46 8.62
C ALA A 94 6.91 -19.97 8.66
N ALA A 95 7.42 -19.17 7.71
CA ALA A 95 7.05 -17.76 7.56
C ALA A 95 5.52 -17.56 7.43
N ILE A 96 4.88 -18.37 6.58
CA ILE A 96 3.42 -18.32 6.36
C ILE A 96 2.68 -18.69 7.63
N SER A 97 3.10 -19.76 8.31
CA SER A 97 2.51 -20.20 9.57
C SER A 97 2.63 -19.14 10.68
N CYS A 98 3.80 -18.52 10.83
CA CYS A 98 4.02 -17.48 11.83
C CYS A 98 3.15 -16.24 11.57
N ILE A 99 3.04 -15.78 10.32
CA ILE A 99 2.16 -14.65 9.98
C ILE A 99 0.70 -15.00 10.25
N ALA A 100 0.26 -16.22 9.92
CA ALA A 100 -1.09 -16.68 10.22
C ALA A 100 -1.37 -16.69 11.74
N GLU A 101 -0.42 -17.14 12.55
CA GLU A 101 -0.53 -17.13 14.01
C GLU A 101 -0.57 -15.70 14.58
N ILE A 102 0.26 -14.79 14.06
CA ILE A 102 0.24 -13.36 14.45
C ILE A 102 -1.14 -12.76 14.18
N ILE A 103 -1.69 -12.96 12.98
CA ILE A 103 -3.03 -12.48 12.61
C ILE A 103 -4.09 -13.10 13.51
N PHE A 104 -4.00 -14.41 13.78
CA PHE A 104 -4.92 -15.11 14.67
C PHE A 104 -4.89 -14.53 16.09
N ASN A 105 -3.70 -14.28 16.64
CA ASN A 105 -3.53 -13.72 17.98
C ASN A 105 -4.02 -12.27 18.07
N ARG A 106 -3.76 -11.44 17.06
CA ARG A 106 -4.34 -10.08 16.97
C ARG A 106 -5.86 -10.10 16.96
N THR A 107 -6.45 -11.04 16.22
CA THR A 107 -7.90 -11.11 16.02
C THR A 107 -8.65 -11.74 17.20
N HIS A 108 -8.11 -12.81 17.78
CA HIS A 108 -8.84 -13.66 18.74
C HIS A 108 -8.24 -13.67 20.15
N ARG A 109 -7.00 -13.20 20.34
CA ARG A 109 -6.31 -13.19 21.64
C ARG A 109 -6.04 -11.78 22.16
N GLY A 110 -6.42 -10.74 21.43
CA GLY A 110 -6.20 -9.35 21.83
C GLY A 110 -4.72 -8.97 21.87
N LEU A 111 -3.89 -9.55 21.01
CA LEU A 111 -2.48 -9.16 20.88
C LEU A 111 -2.39 -7.74 20.29
N GLU A 112 -1.90 -6.78 21.08
CA GLU A 112 -1.70 -5.37 20.69
C GLU A 112 -0.20 -5.06 20.50
N ASP A 113 0.40 -5.52 19.41
CA ASP A 113 1.81 -5.29 19.09
C ASP A 113 2.01 -4.21 18.00
N HIS A 114 1.20 -4.26 16.94
CA HIS A 114 1.20 -3.30 15.82
C HIS A 114 -0.25 -2.92 15.48
N PRO A 115 -0.89 -2.04 16.27
CA PRO A 115 -2.25 -1.60 16.00
C PRO A 115 -2.35 -0.90 14.64
N LEU A 116 -3.51 -1.00 14.00
CA LEU A 116 -3.77 -0.33 12.73
C LEU A 116 -3.73 1.19 12.92
N ASP A 117 -2.75 1.85 12.29
CA ASP A 117 -2.68 3.31 12.25
C ASP A 117 -3.70 3.85 11.24
N MET A 118 -4.88 4.18 11.74
CA MET A 118 -5.97 4.74 10.94
C MET A 118 -5.60 6.09 10.30
N ASN A 119 -4.65 6.83 10.87
CA ASN A 119 -4.20 8.11 10.31
C ASN A 119 -3.55 7.91 8.93
N ILE A 120 -2.92 6.76 8.67
CA ILE A 120 -2.38 6.42 7.35
C ILE A 120 -3.51 6.35 6.32
N TYR A 121 -4.56 5.59 6.65
CA TYR A 121 -5.72 5.40 5.79
C TYR A 121 -6.50 6.70 5.55
N GLU A 122 -6.78 7.44 6.62
CA GLU A 122 -7.56 8.68 6.57
C GLU A 122 -6.89 9.77 5.73
N ASN A 123 -5.55 9.78 5.67
CA ASN A 123 -4.80 10.74 4.87
C ASN A 123 -4.57 10.30 3.42
N LEU A 124 -5.07 9.13 3.00
CA LEU A 124 -5.00 8.73 1.59
C LEU A 124 -5.77 9.72 0.69
N PRO A 125 -5.21 10.13 -0.46
CA PRO A 125 -5.86 11.10 -1.35
C PRO A 125 -7.29 10.72 -1.75
N ALA A 126 -7.52 9.45 -2.09
CA ALA A 126 -8.85 8.97 -2.46
C ALA A 126 -9.87 9.05 -1.30
N VAL A 127 -9.42 8.84 -0.06
CA VAL A 127 -10.27 8.91 1.15
C VAL A 127 -10.62 10.36 1.48
N ARG A 128 -9.62 11.24 1.46
CA ARG A 128 -9.80 12.69 1.67
C ARG A 128 -10.70 13.31 0.61
N LEU A 129 -10.46 12.99 -0.67
CA LEU A 129 -11.27 13.51 -1.77
C LEU A 129 -12.71 13.06 -1.65
N ARG A 130 -12.96 11.78 -1.35
CA ARG A 130 -14.32 11.28 -1.15
C ARG A 130 -15.07 12.09 -0.09
N SER A 131 -14.39 12.47 0.98
CA SER A 131 -14.97 13.30 2.04
C SER A 131 -15.25 14.72 1.53
N ALA A 132 -14.28 15.35 0.87
CA ALA A 132 -14.41 16.72 0.34
C ALA A 132 -15.50 16.85 -0.74
N VAL A 133 -15.63 15.88 -1.65
CA VAL A 133 -16.65 15.87 -2.71
C VAL A 133 -18.05 15.65 -2.15
N ARG A 134 -18.17 14.95 -1.02
CA ARG A 134 -19.44 14.79 -0.31
C ARG A 134 -19.92 16.11 0.32
N GLU A 135 -19.00 16.98 0.71
CA GLU A 135 -19.31 18.31 1.25
C GLU A 135 -19.64 19.30 0.14
N ASP A 136 -18.81 19.36 -0.92
CA ASP A 136 -19.05 20.18 -2.11
C ASP A 136 -18.46 19.47 -3.35
N PRO A 137 -19.28 19.14 -4.37
CA PRO A 137 -18.79 18.57 -5.63
C PRO A 137 -17.70 19.41 -6.33
N ASN A 138 -17.67 20.73 -6.13
CA ASN A 138 -16.67 21.61 -6.72
C ASN A 138 -15.25 21.39 -6.15
N ASN A 139 -15.14 20.73 -5.00
CA ASN A 139 -13.86 20.40 -4.38
C ASN A 139 -13.01 19.44 -5.22
N PHE A 140 -13.60 18.74 -6.20
CA PHE A 140 -12.85 17.79 -7.04
C PHE A 140 -11.70 18.48 -7.79
N ASP A 141 -11.98 19.64 -8.39
CA ASP A 141 -11.00 20.35 -9.21
C ASP A 141 -9.97 21.10 -8.36
N SER A 142 -10.34 21.58 -7.18
CA SER A 142 -9.48 22.32 -6.24
C SER A 142 -8.76 21.45 -5.20
N PHE A 143 -8.95 20.12 -5.21
CA PHE A 143 -8.42 19.20 -4.20
C PHE A 143 -6.88 19.19 -4.10
N GLU A 144 -6.33 19.32 -2.89
CA GLU A 144 -4.88 19.20 -2.72
C GLU A 144 -4.43 17.72 -2.66
N CYS A 145 -3.64 17.27 -3.64
CA CYS A 145 -3.23 15.87 -3.76
C CYS A 145 -2.26 15.41 -2.65
N HIS A 146 -1.53 16.33 -2.00
CA HIS A 146 -0.51 16.00 -1.01
C HIS A 146 -0.98 16.18 0.44
N LYS A 147 -0.37 15.41 1.35
CA LYS A 147 -0.38 15.67 2.80
C LYS A 147 0.77 15.00 3.54
N PHE A 148 1.41 13.99 2.94
CA PHE A 148 2.55 13.35 3.58
C PHE A 148 3.76 14.29 3.49
N PRO A 149 4.34 14.68 4.64
CA PRO A 149 5.54 15.49 4.63
C PRO A 149 6.63 14.71 3.88
N LYS A 150 7.37 15.39 3.00
CA LYS A 150 8.59 14.82 2.42
C LYS A 150 9.41 14.25 3.58
N ARG A 151 9.70 12.94 3.57
CA ARG A 151 10.71 12.37 4.48
C ARG A 151 11.99 13.18 4.29
N LYS A 152 12.48 13.80 5.38
CA LYS A 152 13.77 14.50 5.40
C LYS A 152 14.91 13.53 5.19
#